data_AF-A0A356F947-F1
#
_entry.id   AF-A0A356F947-F1
#
_cell.length_a   1.000
_cell.length_b   1.000
_cell.length_c   1.000
_cell.angle_alpha   90.00
_cell.angle_beta   90.00
_cell.angle_gamma   90.00
#
_symmetry.space_group_name_H-M   'P 1'
#
loop_
_entity.id
_entity.type
_entity.pdbx_description
1 polymer ?
#
loop_
_entity_poly.entity_id
_entity_poly.type
_entity_poly.pdbx_seq_one_letter_code
_entity_poly.pdbx_strand_id
1 'polypeptide(L)' 'DLLGDRTKFVSLAHVSNALGTINPIREMVAMAREKEIPVLVDGAQAAAHSRVDVDELGCDFYTISGHKMYGP' A
#
# COMPACT_ATOMS: atom_id res chain seq x y z
N ASP A 1 -4.05 -1.37 20.97
CA ASP A 1 -4.44 -1.42 19.55
C ASP A 1 -3.48 -0.56 18.74
N LEU A 2 -3.05 -1.01 17.56
CA LEU A 2 -2.11 -0.25 16.70
C LEU A 2 -2.84 0.83 15.88
N LEU A 3 -4.11 0.58 15.52
CA LEU A 3 -4.98 1.55 14.85
C LEU A 3 -5.89 2.22 15.89
N GLY A 4 -5.30 3.01 16.81
CA GLY A 4 -6.03 3.74 17.84
C GLY A 4 -6.28 5.21 17.50
N ASP A 5 -6.91 5.95 18.41
CA ASP A 5 -7.31 7.37 18.22
C ASP A 5 -6.14 8.32 17.89
N ARG A 6 -4.92 7.91 18.24
CA ARG A 6 -3.68 8.65 17.97
C ARG A 6 -3.09 8.37 16.59
N THR A 7 -3.55 7.32 15.91
CA THR A 7 -3.07 6.97 14.57
C THR A 7 -3.71 7.92 13.56
N LYS A 8 -2.88 8.75 12.92
CA LYS A 8 -3.34 9.77 11.95
C LYS A 8 -2.98 9.43 10.51
N PHE A 9 -2.19 8.39 10.30
CA PHE A 9 -1.71 7.97 8.99
C PHE A 9 -1.17 6.54 9.06
N VAL A 10 -1.35 5.77 8.00
CA VAL A 10 -0.80 4.41 7.86
C VAL A 10 -0.01 4.33 6.55
N SER A 11 1.19 3.75 6.60
CA SER A 11 2.04 3.52 5.43
C SER A 11 2.42 2.04 5.35
N LEU A 12 2.16 1.40 4.21
CA LEU A 12 2.33 -0.03 4.02
C LEU A 12 3.11 -0.31 2.73
N ALA A 13 4.06 -1.24 2.75
CA ALA A 13 4.63 -1.76 1.52
C ALA A 13 3.68 -2.81 0.91
N HIS A 14 3.34 -2.69 -0.37
CA HIS A 14 2.57 -3.73 -1.07
C HIS A 14 3.40 -5.01 -1.22
N VAL A 15 4.62 -4.86 -1.74
CA VAL A 15 5.59 -5.95 -1.85
C VAL A 15 6.91 -5.51 -1.22
N SER A 16 7.45 -6.33 -0.31
CA SER A 16 8.77 -6.09 0.28
C SER A 16 9.85 -6.22 -0.78
N ASN A 17 10.72 -5.22 -0.91
CA ASN A 17 11.88 -5.29 -1.79
C ASN A 17 12.99 -6.22 -1.28
N ALA A 18 13.02 -6.48 0.03
CA ALA A 18 14.05 -7.31 0.65
C ALA A 18 13.64 -8.78 0.72
N LEU A 19 12.37 -9.05 1.05
CA LEU A 19 11.87 -10.40 1.30
C LEU A 19 10.95 -10.93 0.20
N GLY A 20 10.46 -10.06 -0.69
CA GLY A 20 9.46 -10.44 -1.70
C GLY A 20 8.06 -10.71 -1.14
N THR A 21 7.85 -10.54 0.17
CA THR A 21 6.54 -10.73 0.81
C THR A 21 5.49 -9.82 0.18
N ILE A 22 4.38 -10.42 -0.26
CA ILE A 22 3.19 -9.72 -0.73
C ILE A 22 2.26 -9.54 0.47
N ASN A 23 2.01 -8.29 0.86
CA ASN A 23 1.14 -8.00 2.01
C ASN A 23 -0.35 -8.02 1.58
N PRO A 24 -1.27 -8.42 2.48
CA PRO A 24 -2.71 -8.39 2.25
C PRO A 24 -3.25 -6.94 2.31
N ILE A 25 -2.92 -6.14 1.30
CA ILE A 25 -3.15 -4.69 1.32
C ILE A 25 -4.63 -4.33 1.45
N ARG A 26 -5.52 -5.05 0.77
CA ARG A 26 -6.96 -4.75 0.80
C ARG A 26 -7.51 -4.85 2.22
N GLU A 27 -7.17 -5.91 2.93
CA GLU A 27 -7.59 -6.15 4.31
C GLU A 27 -7.00 -5.09 5.25
N MET A 28 -5.71 -4.77 5.08
CA MET A 28 -5.03 -3.77 5.91
C MET A 28 -5.58 -2.36 5.70
N VAL A 29 -5.89 -1.99 4.46
CA VAL A 29 -6.52 -0.71 4.11
C VAL A 29 -7.94 -0.64 4.66
N ALA A 30 -8.73 -1.71 4.56
CA ALA A 30 -10.08 -1.75 5.11
C ALA A 30 -10.10 -1.47 6.63
N MET A 31 -9.21 -2.10 7.39
CA MET A 31 -9.08 -1.88 8.84
C MET A 31 -8.75 -0.42 9.20
N ALA A 32 -7.94 0.27 8.38
CA ALA A 32 -7.61 1.68 8.60
C ALA A 32 -8.76 2.61 8.19
N ARG A 33 -9.45 2.30 7.09
CA ARG A 33 -10.60 3.08 6.58
C ARG A 33 -11.81 3.06 7.51
N GLU A 34 -12.07 1.94 8.20
CA GLU A 34 -13.12 1.86 9.24
C GLU A 34 -12.94 2.90 10.36
N LYS A 35 -11.71 3.41 10.53
CA LYS A 35 -11.33 4.41 11.52
C LYS A 35 -11.01 5.77 10.91
N GLU A 36 -11.34 5.97 9.63
CA GLU A 36 -11.10 7.18 8.86
C GLU A 36 -9.61 7.59 8.82
N ILE A 37 -8.70 6.60 8.89
CA ILE A 37 -7.26 6.83 8.87
C ILE A 37 -6.78 6.78 7.40
N PRO A 38 -6.11 7.84 6.91
CA PRO A 38 -5.57 7.84 5.55
C PRO A 38 -4.42 6.83 5.38
N VAL A 39 -4.40 6.15 4.23
CA VAL A 39 -3.45 5.07 3.93
C VAL A 39 -2.64 5.35 2.67
N LEU A 40 -1.31 5.27 2.81
CA LEU A 40 -0.37 5.17 1.71
C LEU A 40 0.09 3.74 1.50
N VAL A 41 0.05 3.29 0.25
CA VAL A 41 0.61 2.01 -0.18
C VAL A 41 1.84 2.26 -1.06
N ASP A 42 3.00 1.78 -0.62
CA ASP A 42 4.21 1.75 -1.43
C ASP A 42 4.17 0.55 -2.38
N GLY A 43 3.89 0.84 -3.65
CA GLY A 43 3.83 -0.11 -4.74
C GLY A 43 5.12 -0.23 -5.54
N ALA A 44 6.25 0.32 -5.10
CA ALA A 44 7.46 0.41 -5.90
C ALA A 44 7.96 -0.95 -6.43
N GLN A 45 7.72 -2.05 -5.70
CA GLN A 45 8.00 -3.42 -6.18
C GLN A 45 6.78 -4.17 -6.69
N ALA A 46 5.57 -3.73 -6.37
CA ALA A 46 4.36 -4.40 -6.81
C ALA A 46 4.00 -4.06 -8.26
N ALA A 47 4.15 -2.79 -8.64
CA ALA A 47 3.64 -2.26 -9.91
C ALA A 47 4.32 -2.88 -11.16
N ALA A 48 5.55 -3.39 -11.03
CA ALA A 48 6.25 -4.09 -12.10
C ALA A 48 5.83 -5.57 -12.25
N HIS A 49 5.17 -6.14 -11.24
CA HIS A 49 4.97 -7.59 -11.11
C HIS A 49 3.50 -8.01 -11.02
N SER A 50 2.59 -7.08 -10.70
CA SER A 50 1.17 -7.33 -10.52
C SER A 50 0.34 -6.25 -11.18
N ARG A 51 -0.87 -6.60 -11.65
CA ARG A 51 -1.88 -5.59 -11.99
C ARG A 51 -2.32 -4.89 -10.71
N VAL A 52 -2.28 -3.56 -10.72
CA VAL A 52 -2.68 -2.74 -9.58
C VAL A 52 -3.96 -2.01 -9.97
N ASP A 53 -5.01 -2.20 -9.19
CA ASP A 53 -6.25 -1.43 -9.23
C ASP A 53 -6.38 -0.69 -7.90
N VAL A 54 -6.18 0.62 -7.92
CA VAL A 54 -6.16 1.44 -6.70
C VAL A 54 -7.56 1.65 -6.12
N ASP A 55 -8.59 1.62 -6.95
CA ASP A 55 -9.98 1.71 -6.50
C ASP A 55 -10.36 0.42 -5.79
N GLU A 56 -9.94 -0.72 -6.33
CA GLU A 56 -10.15 -2.04 -5.71
C GLU A 56 -9.43 -2.18 -4.35
N LEU A 57 -8.20 -1.66 -4.25
CA LEU A 57 -7.41 -1.65 -3.02
C LEU A 57 -7.92 -0.65 -2.00
N GLY A 58 -8.52 0.44 -2.45
CA GLY A 58 -9.10 1.48 -1.60
C GLY A 58 -8.07 2.32 -0.83
N CYS A 59 -6.82 2.38 -1.25
CA CYS A 59 -5.83 3.26 -0.60
C CYS A 59 -6.06 4.73 -1.01
N ASP A 60 -5.67 5.66 -0.14
CA ASP A 60 -5.76 7.09 -0.43
C ASP A 60 -4.56 7.58 -1.26
N PHE A 61 -3.41 6.92 -1.11
CA PHE A 61 -2.20 7.17 -1.90
C PHE A 61 -1.56 5.86 -2.36
N TYR A 62 -1.07 5.84 -3.60
CA TYR A 62 -0.29 4.73 -4.14
C TYR A 62 0.96 5.26 -4.84
N THR A 63 2.15 4.80 -4.42
CA THR A 63 3.43 5.27 -4.98
C THR A 63 4.10 4.21 -5.83
N ILE A 64 4.76 4.64 -6.91
CA ILE A 64 5.53 3.79 -7.83
C ILE A 64 6.87 4.43 -8.18
N SER A 65 7.75 3.68 -8.84
CA SER A 65 9.02 4.20 -9.37
C SER A 65 9.27 3.67 -10.78
N GLY A 66 9.41 4.57 -11.76
CA GLY A 66 9.59 4.22 -13.17
C GLY A 66 10.76 3.28 -13.44
N HIS A 67 11.94 3.57 -12.90
CA HIS A 67 13.15 2.73 -13.03
C HIS A 67 13.03 1.31 -12.44
N LYS A 68 12.00 1.01 -11.64
CA LYS A 68 11.68 -0.36 -11.19
C LYS A 68 10.70 -1.08 -12.13
N MET A 69 10.15 -0.36 -13.10
CA MET A 69 9.14 -0.81 -14.07
C MET A 69 9.65 -0.62 -15.52
N TYR A 70 10.96 -0.72 -15.73
CA TYR A 70 11.61 -0.55 -17.05
C TYR A 70 11.50 0.86 -17.66
N GLY A 71 11.07 1.85 -16.88
CA GLY A 71 11.13 3.27 -17.24
C GLY A 71 12.48 3.91 -16.87
N PRO A 72 12.67 5.20 -17.17
CA PRO A 72 13.80 5.98 -16.68
C PRO A 72 13.77 6.20 -15.17
#